data_AF-A0A521SGZ2-F1
#
_entry.id   AF-A0A521SGZ2-F1
#
_cell.length_a   1.000
_cell.length_b   1.000
_cell.length_c   1.000
_cell.angle_alpha   90.00
_cell.angle_beta   90.00
_cell.angle_gamma   90.00
#
_symmetry.space_group_name_H-M   'P 1'
#
loop_
_entity.id
_entity.type
_entity.pdbx_description
1 polymer ?
#
loop_
_entity_poly.entity_id
_entity_poly.type
_entity_poly.pdbx_seq_one_letter_code
_entity_poly.pdbx_strand_id
1 'polypeptide(L)'
;MNELKKLLPSREQREKFARLIRKSPSPVLARTNLARLIESGGLKPLKKISRQQLPSLLRLLGGSAYLSDILVREGRDWPDLFLRQIRAPAKTTSDHLAELSRTISEAPSADVLARALRRHKQREFLRIGARDLSSAPVEETMRELSALAEASLETACRACRSELEKDFGALRLPGTERKNRFVILGMGKLGGGELNFSSDIDILYLYEEDEGESDGGPKGRINPREFFHHLAERITRAVGEITEDGFVFRIDLRLRPLGRNGPLVQSLNSALLYYESWGQCWERAALIKARAAAGDRELGARFLHDIEPFVYRRYLDFTTIEELRHMKTRIQQELLSPQNQERNIKLGYGGIREIEFFTQALQLVNGGREPRVREHGTLSALELLARHGYIPPRENAVLSRAYRFLRNVEHKI
;
A
#
# COMPACT_ATOMS: atom_id res chain seq x y z
N MET A 1 -3.02 -0.96 38.39
CA MET A 1 -4.24 -1.70 38.80
C MET A 1 -5.04 -1.02 39.93
N ASN A 2 -4.41 -0.42 40.95
CA ASN A 2 -5.11 0.31 42.02
C ASN A 2 -5.85 1.57 41.52
N GLU A 3 -5.31 2.26 40.53
CA GLU A 3 -5.94 3.41 39.85
C GLU A 3 -7.24 3.02 39.09
N LEU A 4 -7.25 1.85 38.42
CA LEU A 4 -8.44 1.30 37.74
C LEU A 4 -9.57 0.92 38.72
N LYS A 5 -9.23 0.53 39.95
CA LYS A 5 -10.23 0.25 41.01
C LYS A 5 -11.02 1.50 41.42
N LYS A 6 -10.46 2.71 41.24
CA LYS A 6 -11.12 4.00 41.50
C LYS A 6 -12.18 4.35 40.44
N LEU A 7 -12.02 3.87 39.20
CA LEU A 7 -12.98 4.07 38.10
C LEU A 7 -14.12 3.03 38.06
N LEU A 8 -13.91 1.86 38.67
CA LEU A 8 -14.88 0.76 38.75
C LEU A 8 -15.22 0.51 40.23
N PRO A 9 -16.10 1.33 40.83
CA PRO A 9 -16.36 1.31 42.26
C PRO A 9 -16.99 0.01 42.76
N SER A 10 -17.83 -0.66 41.95
CA SER A 10 -18.47 -1.92 42.35
C SER A 10 -17.65 -3.17 41.97
N ARG A 11 -17.78 -4.23 42.78
CA ARG A 11 -17.17 -5.55 42.50
C ARG A 11 -17.63 -6.10 41.16
N GLU A 12 -18.92 -5.98 40.84
CA GLU A 12 -19.51 -6.43 39.58
C GLU A 12 -18.88 -5.74 38.36
N GLN A 13 -18.67 -4.42 38.44
CA GLN A 13 -17.99 -3.66 37.37
C GLN A 13 -16.55 -4.13 37.16
N ARG A 14 -15.82 -4.43 38.24
CA ARG A 14 -14.45 -4.96 38.16
C ARG A 14 -14.41 -6.35 37.54
N GLU A 15 -15.34 -7.24 37.91
CA GLU A 15 -15.45 -8.58 37.34
C GLU A 15 -15.81 -8.54 35.85
N LYS A 16 -16.74 -7.66 35.46
CA LYS A 16 -17.11 -7.42 34.05
C LYS A 16 -15.92 -6.90 33.24
N PHE A 17 -15.19 -5.94 33.77
CA PHE A 17 -13.98 -5.39 33.14
C PHE A 17 -12.89 -6.45 32.96
N ALA A 18 -12.61 -7.24 33.99
CA ALA A 18 -11.67 -8.34 33.93
C ALA A 18 -12.09 -9.42 32.92
N ARG A 19 -13.40 -9.66 32.77
CA ARG A 19 -13.94 -10.55 31.74
C ARG A 19 -13.69 -10.01 30.33
N LEU A 20 -13.86 -8.71 30.10
CA LEU A 20 -13.58 -8.09 28.81
C LEU A 20 -12.09 -8.16 28.44
N ILE A 21 -11.19 -7.90 29.38
CA ILE A 21 -9.75 -8.05 29.14
C ILE A 21 -9.40 -9.48 28.76
N ARG A 22 -9.97 -10.49 29.45
CA ARG A 22 -9.76 -11.90 29.11
C ARG A 22 -10.25 -12.28 27.72
N LYS A 23 -11.22 -11.54 27.17
CA LYS A 23 -11.75 -11.73 25.81
C LYS A 23 -11.02 -10.94 24.73
N SER A 24 -10.05 -10.10 25.10
CA SER A 24 -9.22 -9.38 24.13
C SER A 24 -8.22 -10.34 23.43
N PRO A 25 -7.71 -10.00 22.23
CA PRO A 25 -6.81 -10.88 21.48
C PRO A 25 -5.57 -11.31 22.28
N SER A 26 -4.94 -10.36 22.97
CA SER A 26 -3.90 -10.62 23.98
C SER A 26 -4.23 -9.89 25.28
N PRO A 27 -4.69 -10.62 26.34
CA PRO A 27 -5.01 -10.03 27.63
C PRO A 27 -3.83 -9.34 28.31
N VAL A 28 -2.62 -9.84 28.10
CA VAL A 28 -1.38 -9.23 28.63
C VAL A 28 -1.14 -7.90 27.93
N LEU A 29 -1.15 -7.89 26.60
CA LEU A 29 -0.92 -6.67 25.82
C LEU A 29 -1.99 -5.61 26.10
N ALA A 30 -3.26 -6.01 26.20
CA ALA A 30 -4.36 -5.11 26.53
C ALA A 30 -4.15 -4.42 27.89
N ARG A 31 -3.68 -5.14 28.90
CA ARG A 31 -3.38 -4.56 30.23
C ARG A 31 -2.21 -3.59 30.17
N THR A 32 -1.13 -3.98 29.50
CA THR A 32 0.07 -3.14 29.35
C THR A 32 -0.26 -1.85 28.63
N ASN A 33 -0.94 -1.92 27.47
CA ASN A 33 -1.28 -0.73 26.70
C ASN A 33 -2.33 0.15 27.38
N LEU A 34 -3.26 -0.44 28.12
CA LEU A 34 -4.18 0.34 28.95
C LEU A 34 -3.45 1.09 30.07
N ALA A 35 -2.45 0.48 30.71
CA ALA A 35 -1.63 1.16 31.70
C ALA A 35 -0.89 2.35 31.08
N ARG A 36 -0.25 2.14 29.92
CA ARG A 36 0.44 3.19 29.16
C ARG A 36 -0.47 4.36 28.78
N LEU A 37 -1.71 4.10 28.37
CA LEU A 37 -2.69 5.17 28.09
C LEU A 37 -3.06 5.98 29.35
N ILE A 38 -3.18 5.31 30.50
CA ILE A 38 -3.47 5.98 31.76
C ILE A 38 -2.25 6.78 32.23
N GLU A 39 -1.04 6.29 32.00
CA GLU A 39 0.21 7.01 32.31
C GLU A 39 0.36 8.26 31.44
N SER A 40 0.05 8.19 30.14
CA SER A 40 0.18 9.34 29.23
C SER A 40 -0.95 10.38 29.38
N GLY A 41 -2.20 9.95 29.56
CA GLY A 41 -3.38 10.82 29.57
C GLY A 41 -4.04 11.02 30.95
N GLY A 42 -3.65 10.24 31.95
CA GLY A 42 -4.35 10.14 33.23
C GLY A 42 -5.61 9.25 33.19
N LEU A 43 -6.25 9.09 34.34
CA LEU A 43 -7.49 8.28 34.46
C LEU A 43 -8.75 8.96 33.92
N LYS A 44 -8.80 10.30 33.97
CA LYS A 44 -10.01 11.07 33.63
C LYS A 44 -10.49 10.83 32.18
N PRO A 45 -9.61 10.81 31.16
CA PRO A 45 -10.01 10.56 29.77
C PRO A 45 -10.75 9.23 29.57
N LEU A 46 -10.45 8.18 30.36
CA LEU A 46 -11.12 6.89 30.25
C LEU A 46 -12.63 6.98 30.52
N LYS A 47 -13.09 7.98 31.28
CA LYS A 47 -14.53 8.20 31.54
C LYS A 47 -15.32 8.59 30.28
N LYS A 48 -14.65 9.10 29.23
CA LYS A 48 -15.28 9.38 27.93
C LYS A 48 -15.66 8.11 27.17
N ILE A 49 -15.04 6.97 27.51
CA ILE A 49 -15.32 5.70 26.86
C ILE A 49 -16.51 5.01 27.52
N SER A 50 -17.60 4.87 26.76
CA SER A 50 -18.81 4.19 27.24
C SER A 50 -18.60 2.68 27.38
N ARG A 51 -19.50 2.03 28.12
CA ARG A 51 -19.51 0.57 28.28
C ARG A 51 -19.65 -0.19 26.94
N GLN A 52 -20.27 0.43 25.93
CA GLN A 52 -20.44 -0.17 24.60
C GLN A 52 -19.14 -0.12 23.77
N GLN A 53 -18.30 0.89 23.99
CA GLN A 53 -17.05 1.10 23.25
C GLN A 53 -15.85 0.40 23.88
N LEU A 54 -15.95 0.07 25.17
CA LEU A 54 -14.89 -0.57 25.91
C LEU A 54 -14.40 -1.91 25.30
N PRO A 55 -15.26 -2.81 24.78
CA PRO A 55 -14.80 -4.01 24.09
C PRO A 55 -13.92 -3.71 22.88
N SER A 56 -14.30 -2.70 22.07
CA SER A 56 -13.51 -2.28 20.90
C SER A 56 -12.16 -1.69 21.30
N LEU A 57 -12.14 -0.88 22.36
CA LEU A 57 -10.90 -0.34 22.91
C LEU A 57 -9.97 -1.48 23.35
N LEU A 58 -10.46 -2.39 24.19
CA LEU A 58 -9.65 -3.50 24.70
C LEU A 58 -9.21 -4.46 23.58
N ARG A 59 -10.02 -4.61 22.53
CA ARG A 59 -9.63 -5.37 21.35
C ARG A 59 -8.48 -4.71 20.61
N LEU A 60 -8.51 -3.39 20.43
CA LEU A 60 -7.42 -2.63 19.82
C LEU A 60 -6.15 -2.72 20.67
N LEU A 61 -6.26 -2.47 21.97
CA LEU A 61 -5.13 -2.49 22.90
C LEU A 61 -4.49 -3.88 23.02
N GLY A 62 -5.30 -4.93 22.96
CA GLY A 62 -4.83 -6.32 22.96
C GLY A 62 -4.46 -6.86 21.59
N GLY A 63 -4.82 -6.17 20.51
CA GLY A 63 -4.64 -6.63 19.14
C GLY A 63 -3.45 -5.99 18.42
N SER A 64 -3.00 -4.80 18.85
CA SER A 64 -1.85 -4.15 18.24
C SER A 64 -1.14 -3.18 19.18
N ALA A 65 0.15 -3.41 19.38
CA ALA A 65 1.03 -2.46 20.07
C ALA A 65 1.16 -1.15 19.27
N TYR A 66 1.35 -1.25 17.95
CA TYR A 66 1.49 -0.10 17.06
C TYR A 66 0.26 0.84 17.11
N LEU A 67 -0.95 0.30 17.02
CA LEU A 67 -2.17 1.12 17.11
C LEU A 67 -2.35 1.73 18.52
N SER A 68 -1.91 1.01 19.55
CA SER A 68 -1.92 1.53 20.92
C SER A 68 -0.93 2.69 21.08
N ASP A 69 0.24 2.61 20.46
CA ASP A 69 1.24 3.68 20.50
C ASP A 69 0.72 4.99 19.90
N ILE A 70 -0.07 4.90 18.82
CA ILE A 70 -0.74 6.07 18.24
C ILE A 70 -1.65 6.75 19.26
N LEU A 71 -2.46 5.98 19.99
CA LEU A 71 -3.32 6.52 21.04
C LEU A 71 -2.51 7.07 22.22
N VAL A 72 -1.43 6.40 22.62
CA VAL A 72 -0.58 6.84 23.74
C VAL A 72 0.07 8.20 23.44
N ARG A 73 0.54 8.40 22.20
CA ARG A 73 1.14 9.67 21.74
C ARG A 73 0.17 10.84 21.75
N GLU A 74 -1.13 10.59 21.63
CA GLU A 74 -2.18 11.62 21.70
C GLU A 74 -2.39 12.17 23.14
N GLY A 75 -1.79 11.53 24.15
CA GLY A 75 -1.84 12.02 25.53
C GLY A 75 -3.26 12.05 26.07
N ARG A 76 -3.75 13.21 26.52
CA ARG A 76 -5.08 13.33 27.15
C ARG A 76 -6.26 13.23 26.16
N ASP A 77 -5.99 13.44 24.88
CA ASP A 77 -7.02 13.55 23.83
C ASP A 77 -7.27 12.22 23.08
N TRP A 78 -6.57 11.16 23.47
CA TRP A 78 -6.73 9.82 22.89
C TRP A 78 -8.18 9.33 22.81
N PRO A 79 -9.11 9.59 23.77
CA PRO A 79 -10.47 9.11 23.64
C PRO A 79 -11.20 9.74 22.47
N ASP A 80 -10.98 11.03 22.20
CA ASP A 80 -11.68 11.72 21.12
C ASP A 80 -11.16 11.24 19.76
N LEU A 81 -9.86 11.00 19.65
CA LEU A 81 -9.25 10.35 18.49
C LEU A 81 -9.82 8.94 18.29
N PHE A 82 -9.79 8.09 19.32
CA PHE A 82 -10.30 6.72 19.27
C PHE A 82 -11.77 6.68 18.85
N LEU A 83 -12.63 7.46 19.51
CA LEU A 83 -14.07 7.50 19.25
C LEU A 83 -14.38 7.98 17.82
N ARG A 84 -13.61 8.94 17.31
CA ARG A 84 -13.72 9.38 15.91
C ARG A 84 -13.36 8.26 14.95
N GLN A 85 -12.24 7.56 15.19
CA GLN A 85 -11.76 6.53 14.27
C GLN A 85 -12.64 5.27 14.24
N ILE A 86 -13.13 4.78 15.37
CA ILE A 86 -13.98 3.57 15.39
C ILE A 86 -15.35 3.78 14.75
N ARG A 87 -15.79 5.03 14.57
CA ARG A 87 -17.08 5.39 13.94
C ARG A 87 -16.93 5.72 12.46
N ALA A 88 -15.71 6.01 12.01
CA ALA A 88 -15.49 6.43 10.65
C ALA A 88 -15.72 5.25 9.67
N PRO A 89 -16.42 5.50 8.55
CA PRO A 89 -16.64 4.48 7.53
C PRO A 89 -15.33 4.15 6.80
N ALA A 90 -15.42 3.20 5.87
CA ALA A 90 -14.34 2.97 4.92
C ALA A 90 -14.08 4.24 4.09
N LYS A 91 -12.83 4.50 3.70
CA LYS A 91 -12.44 5.67 2.91
C LYS A 91 -11.81 5.26 1.58
N THR A 92 -12.10 6.06 0.56
CA THR A 92 -11.53 5.96 -0.78
C THR A 92 -10.31 6.87 -0.93
N THR A 93 -9.59 6.74 -2.04
CA THR A 93 -8.48 7.64 -2.40
C THR A 93 -8.94 9.10 -2.44
N SER A 94 -10.16 9.36 -2.94
CA SER A 94 -10.73 10.71 -3.02
C SER A 94 -10.99 11.31 -1.63
N ASP A 95 -11.49 10.51 -0.68
CA ASP A 95 -11.73 10.96 0.70
C ASP A 95 -10.42 11.38 1.37
N HIS A 96 -9.36 10.59 1.20
CA HIS A 96 -8.05 10.90 1.74
C HIS A 96 -7.44 12.16 1.11
N LEU A 97 -7.57 12.32 -0.21
CA LEU A 97 -7.12 13.54 -0.90
C LEU A 97 -7.84 14.79 -0.38
N ALA A 98 -9.16 14.71 -0.18
CA ALA A 98 -9.95 15.82 0.34
C ALA A 98 -9.59 16.16 1.80
N GLU A 99 -9.17 15.18 2.61
CA GLU A 99 -8.67 15.43 3.96
C GLU A 99 -7.27 16.06 3.95
N LEU A 100 -6.37 15.54 3.12
CA LEU A 100 -5.00 16.05 3.00
C LEU A 100 -4.97 17.48 2.45
N SER A 101 -5.82 17.81 1.47
CA SER A 101 -5.90 19.15 0.89
C SER A 101 -6.41 20.21 1.88
N ARG A 102 -7.10 19.82 2.95
CA ARG A 102 -7.52 20.76 4.01
C ARG A 102 -6.40 21.05 5.00
N THR A 103 -5.41 20.17 5.11
CA THR A 103 -4.32 20.30 6.09
C THR A 103 -2.99 20.73 5.47
N ILE A 104 -2.83 20.53 4.17
CA ILE A 104 -1.60 20.83 3.42
C ILE A 104 -1.93 21.96 2.45
N SER A 105 -1.15 23.04 2.50
CA SER A 105 -1.25 24.13 1.53
C SER A 105 -0.84 23.67 0.13
N GLU A 106 -1.09 24.48 -0.90
CA GLU A 106 -0.79 24.08 -2.29
C GLU A 106 0.70 23.86 -2.56
N ALA A 107 1.58 24.56 -1.82
CA ALA A 107 3.02 24.47 -1.99
C ALA A 107 3.75 24.48 -0.63
N PRO A 108 3.63 23.40 0.15
CA PRO A 108 4.25 23.28 1.47
C PRO A 108 5.77 23.13 1.33
N SER A 109 6.52 23.40 2.40
CA SER A 109 7.91 22.93 2.47
C SER A 109 7.96 21.40 2.59
N ALA A 110 9.08 20.80 2.20
CA ALA A 110 9.26 19.35 2.29
C ALA A 110 9.00 18.77 3.70
N ASP A 111 9.45 19.43 4.76
CA ASP A 111 9.23 19.00 6.15
C ASP A 111 7.74 19.04 6.54
N VAL A 112 7.03 20.12 6.17
CA VAL A 112 5.59 20.27 6.45
C VAL A 112 4.79 19.19 5.72
N LEU A 113 5.09 18.94 4.44
CA LEU A 113 4.48 17.88 3.65
C LEU A 113 4.70 16.52 4.31
N ALA A 114 5.94 16.16 4.59
CA ALA A 114 6.29 14.83 5.09
C ALA A 114 5.69 14.60 6.49
N ARG A 115 5.67 15.61 7.36
CA ARG A 115 5.01 15.53 8.68
C ARG A 115 3.50 15.36 8.56
N ALA A 116 2.85 16.12 7.68
CA ALA A 116 1.40 16.01 7.45
C ALA A 116 1.01 14.62 6.93
N LEU A 117 1.76 14.08 5.96
CA LEU A 117 1.55 12.72 5.45
C LEU A 117 1.72 11.65 6.54
N ARG A 118 2.76 11.74 7.38
CA ARG A 118 2.98 10.80 8.49
C ARG A 118 1.83 10.82 9.50
N ARG A 119 1.38 12.02 9.90
CA ARG A 119 0.25 12.18 10.84
C ARG A 119 -1.05 11.65 10.26
N HIS A 120 -1.32 11.95 8.99
CA HIS A 120 -2.49 11.41 8.28
C HIS A 120 -2.44 9.88 8.23
N LYS A 121 -1.31 9.30 7.83
CA LYS A 121 -1.10 7.84 7.80
C LYS A 121 -1.31 7.20 9.16
N GLN A 122 -0.77 7.77 10.24
CA GLN A 122 -0.97 7.23 11.59
C GLN A 122 -2.45 7.23 11.99
N ARG A 123 -3.16 8.34 11.77
CA ARG A 123 -4.60 8.44 12.04
C ARG A 123 -5.41 7.42 11.26
N GLU A 124 -5.12 7.26 9.98
CA GLU A 124 -5.86 6.34 9.11
C GLU A 124 -5.48 4.87 9.36
N PHE A 125 -4.23 4.57 9.75
CA PHE A 125 -3.86 3.23 10.23
C PHE A 125 -4.63 2.84 11.50
N LEU A 126 -4.84 3.79 12.42
CA LEU A 126 -5.70 3.57 13.59
C LEU A 126 -7.14 3.25 13.19
N ARG A 127 -7.69 3.99 12.22
CA ARG A 127 -9.04 3.76 11.69
C ARG A 127 -9.18 2.39 11.03
N ILE A 128 -8.32 2.12 10.04
CA ILE A 128 -8.33 0.89 9.24
C ILE A 128 -8.08 -0.31 10.17
N GLY A 129 -7.08 -0.22 11.05
CA GLY A 129 -6.76 -1.27 12.02
C GLY A 129 -7.88 -1.55 13.02
N ALA A 130 -8.60 -0.52 13.49
CA ALA A 130 -9.76 -0.72 14.35
C ALA A 130 -10.91 -1.45 13.63
N ARG A 131 -11.14 -1.14 12.35
CA ARG A 131 -12.14 -1.82 11.50
C ARG A 131 -11.76 -3.28 11.24
N ASP A 132 -10.50 -3.50 10.87
CA ASP A 132 -9.89 -4.80 10.58
C ASP A 132 -9.83 -5.73 11.81
N LEU A 133 -9.63 -5.20 13.01
CA LEU A 133 -9.74 -5.97 14.26
C LEU A 133 -11.20 -6.28 14.63
N SER A 134 -12.16 -5.52 14.10
CA SER A 134 -13.57 -5.68 14.42
C SER A 134 -14.20 -6.73 13.49
N SER A 135 -14.60 -6.33 12.29
CA SER A 135 -15.38 -7.18 11.38
C SER A 135 -15.24 -6.80 9.92
N ALA A 136 -14.34 -5.88 9.56
CA ALA A 136 -14.13 -5.52 8.16
C ALA A 136 -13.61 -6.74 7.37
N PRO A 137 -14.14 -7.01 6.16
CA PRO A 137 -13.57 -8.00 5.27
C PRO A 137 -12.13 -7.62 4.90
N VAL A 138 -11.26 -8.61 4.75
CA VAL A 138 -9.84 -8.38 4.44
C VAL A 138 -9.66 -7.63 3.13
N GLU A 139 -10.52 -7.86 2.14
CA GLU A 139 -10.51 -7.13 0.86
C GLU A 139 -10.80 -5.65 1.04
N GLU A 140 -11.69 -5.30 1.96
CA GLU A 140 -11.96 -3.90 2.28
C GLU A 140 -10.72 -3.29 2.93
N THR A 141 -10.16 -3.92 3.96
CA THR A 141 -8.92 -3.47 4.61
C THR A 141 -7.79 -3.24 3.60
N MET A 142 -7.58 -4.19 2.68
CA MET A 142 -6.56 -4.08 1.64
C MET A 142 -6.78 -2.89 0.69
N ARG A 143 -8.03 -2.66 0.27
CA ARG A 143 -8.39 -1.52 -0.59
C ARG A 143 -8.19 -0.20 0.14
N GLU A 144 -8.57 -0.11 1.42
CA GLU A 144 -8.38 1.10 2.22
C GLU A 144 -6.90 1.44 2.43
N LEU A 145 -6.06 0.44 2.68
CA LEU A 145 -4.61 0.62 2.78
C LEU A 145 -4.01 1.10 1.44
N SER A 146 -4.48 0.51 0.33
CA SER A 146 -4.05 0.90 -1.03
C SER A 146 -4.48 2.33 -1.35
N ALA A 147 -5.73 2.70 -1.03
CA ALA A 147 -6.26 4.04 -1.20
C ALA A 147 -5.49 5.10 -0.41
N LEU A 148 -5.09 4.78 0.82
CA LEU A 148 -4.25 5.64 1.64
C LEU A 148 -2.86 5.85 1.02
N ALA A 149 -2.25 4.80 0.48
CA ALA A 149 -0.95 4.89 -0.19
C ALA A 149 -1.04 5.73 -1.48
N GLU A 150 -2.04 5.51 -2.32
CA GLU A 150 -2.30 6.31 -3.53
C GLU A 150 -2.49 7.79 -3.21
N ALA A 151 -3.35 8.12 -2.24
CA ALA A 151 -3.60 9.51 -1.88
C ALA A 151 -2.34 10.19 -1.33
N SER A 152 -1.50 9.43 -0.62
CA SER A 152 -0.22 9.92 -0.10
C SER A 152 0.78 10.20 -1.23
N LEU A 153 0.89 9.28 -2.20
CA LEU A 153 1.73 9.44 -3.40
C LEU A 153 1.26 10.60 -4.28
N GLU A 154 -0.05 10.74 -4.50
CA GLU A 154 -0.65 11.81 -5.30
C GLU A 154 -0.40 13.17 -4.64
N THR A 155 -0.60 13.28 -3.33
CA THR A 155 -0.33 14.50 -2.58
C THR A 155 1.15 14.87 -2.63
N ALA A 156 2.05 13.89 -2.44
CA ALA A 156 3.48 14.11 -2.57
C ALA A 156 3.87 14.54 -4.00
N CYS A 157 3.33 13.88 -5.03
CA CYS A 157 3.60 14.19 -6.43
C CYS A 157 3.24 15.65 -6.76
N ARG A 158 2.05 16.11 -6.34
CA ARG A 158 1.60 17.49 -6.58
C ARG A 158 2.48 18.51 -5.85
N ALA A 159 2.71 18.30 -4.56
CA ALA A 159 3.47 19.22 -3.72
C ALA A 159 4.95 19.31 -4.15
N CYS A 160 5.60 18.17 -4.39
CA CYS A 160 7.00 18.13 -4.83
C CYS A 160 7.17 18.73 -6.23
N ARG A 161 6.21 18.52 -7.14
CA ARG A 161 6.24 19.18 -8.45
C ARG A 161 6.10 20.68 -8.33
N SER A 162 5.13 21.17 -7.56
CA SER A 162 4.95 22.62 -7.33
C SER A 162 6.21 23.25 -6.75
N GLU A 163 6.86 22.61 -5.77
CA GLU A 163 8.10 23.09 -5.19
C GLU A 163 9.26 23.09 -6.20
N LEU A 164 9.37 22.06 -7.03
CA LEU A 164 10.43 21.98 -8.06
C LEU A 164 10.24 23.03 -9.16
N GLU A 165 8.99 23.32 -9.55
CA GLU A 165 8.68 24.35 -10.54
C GLU A 165 9.00 25.77 -10.03
N LYS A 166 9.07 26.00 -8.71
CA LYS A 166 9.57 27.28 -8.16
C LYS A 166 11.07 27.46 -8.39
N ASP A 167 11.83 26.37 -8.37
CA ASP A 167 13.29 26.39 -8.53
C ASP A 167 13.71 26.50 -10.00
N PHE A 168 13.03 25.77 -10.89
CA PHE A 168 13.46 25.55 -12.27
C PHE A 168 12.46 26.01 -13.33
N GLY A 169 11.31 26.56 -12.94
CA GLY A 169 10.21 26.84 -13.85
C GLY A 169 9.42 25.58 -14.21
N ALA A 170 8.30 25.74 -14.92
CA ALA A 170 7.50 24.60 -15.36
C ALA A 170 8.16 23.91 -16.56
N LEU A 171 8.09 22.58 -16.59
CA LEU A 171 8.55 21.78 -17.73
C LEU A 171 7.37 21.50 -18.66
N ARG A 172 7.42 22.07 -19.87
CA ARG A 172 6.41 21.88 -20.93
C ARG A 172 6.93 20.94 -22.00
N LEU A 173 6.01 20.38 -22.77
CA LEU A 173 6.37 19.69 -24.00
C LEU A 173 6.87 20.71 -25.03
N PRO A 174 7.90 20.36 -25.82
CA PRO A 174 8.42 21.22 -26.88
C PRO A 174 7.32 21.78 -27.79
N GLY A 175 7.34 23.09 -28.00
CA GLY A 175 6.38 23.77 -28.89
C GLY A 175 4.94 23.86 -28.37
N THR A 176 4.67 23.56 -27.09
CA THR A 176 3.32 23.62 -26.52
C THR A 176 3.30 24.29 -25.13
N GLU A 177 2.12 24.73 -24.70
CA GLU A 177 1.88 25.19 -23.32
C GLU A 177 1.58 24.04 -22.34
N ARG A 178 1.53 22.79 -22.83
CA ARG A 178 1.16 21.65 -22.00
C ARG A 178 2.35 21.21 -21.17
N LYS A 179 2.14 21.10 -19.86
CA LYS A 179 3.13 20.50 -18.94
C LYS A 179 3.48 19.07 -19.38
N ASN A 180 4.78 18.75 -19.36
CA ASN A 180 5.28 17.40 -19.56
C ASN A 180 4.76 16.50 -18.43
N ARG A 181 4.13 15.38 -18.78
CA ARG A 181 3.39 14.53 -17.83
C ARG A 181 4.34 13.61 -17.08
N PHE A 182 3.92 13.24 -15.86
CA PHE A 182 4.62 12.32 -14.98
C PHE A 182 3.61 11.42 -14.30
N VAL A 183 3.92 10.13 -14.17
CA VAL A 183 3.05 9.13 -13.55
C VAL A 183 3.84 8.22 -12.62
N ILE A 184 3.19 7.84 -11.52
CA ILE A 184 3.65 6.82 -10.59
C ILE A 184 2.78 5.58 -10.83
N LEU A 185 3.37 4.51 -11.33
CA LEU A 185 2.71 3.22 -11.44
C LEU A 185 2.84 2.46 -10.13
N GLY A 186 1.72 2.03 -9.56
CA GLY A 186 1.69 1.07 -8.47
C GLY A 186 1.86 -0.34 -9.02
N MET A 187 2.76 -1.09 -8.41
CA MET A 187 3.10 -2.46 -8.77
C MET A 187 2.75 -3.42 -7.63
N GLY A 188 2.89 -4.71 -7.87
CA GLY A 188 2.74 -5.73 -6.82
C GLY A 188 1.43 -5.58 -6.05
N LYS A 189 1.52 -5.53 -4.71
CA LYS A 189 0.35 -5.39 -3.84
C LYS A 189 -0.35 -4.03 -3.97
N LEU A 190 0.38 -2.94 -4.17
CA LEU A 190 -0.24 -1.63 -4.41
C LEU A 190 -1.03 -1.68 -5.72
N GLY A 191 -0.40 -2.17 -6.78
CA GLY A 191 -1.02 -2.33 -8.09
C GLY A 191 -2.28 -3.19 -8.07
N GLY A 192 -2.26 -4.31 -7.33
CA GLY A 192 -3.43 -5.18 -7.15
C GLY A 192 -4.54 -4.62 -6.25
N GLY A 193 -4.33 -3.51 -5.53
CA GLY A 193 -5.27 -3.03 -4.49
C GLY A 193 -5.27 -3.93 -3.25
N GLU A 194 -4.13 -4.54 -2.98
CA GLU A 194 -3.93 -5.66 -2.06
C GLU A 194 -2.87 -5.36 -0.99
N LEU A 195 -2.67 -4.10 -0.60
CA LEU A 195 -1.72 -3.75 0.47
C LEU A 195 -2.11 -4.36 1.83
N ASN A 196 -1.10 -4.62 2.66
CA ASN A 196 -1.26 -4.91 4.09
C ASN A 196 -0.53 -3.86 4.95
N PHE A 197 -0.69 -3.91 6.27
CA PHE A 197 -0.12 -2.91 7.21
C PHE A 197 1.40 -2.81 7.18
N SER A 198 2.10 -3.89 6.82
CA SER A 198 3.57 -3.97 6.80
C SER A 198 4.15 -3.93 5.38
N SER A 199 3.33 -3.72 4.36
CA SER A 199 3.76 -3.77 2.96
C SER A 199 4.66 -2.60 2.61
N ASP A 200 5.71 -2.91 1.86
CA ASP A 200 6.38 -1.92 1.04
C ASP A 200 5.45 -1.58 -0.14
N ILE A 201 5.55 -0.36 -0.66
CA ILE A 201 4.86 0.04 -1.88
C ILE A 201 5.84 -0.08 -3.05
N ASP A 202 5.58 -1.06 -3.91
CA ASP A 202 6.31 -1.25 -5.15
C ASP A 202 5.83 -0.22 -6.18
N ILE A 203 6.72 0.64 -6.69
CA ILE A 203 6.35 1.68 -7.67
C ILE A 203 7.37 1.84 -8.80
N LEU A 204 6.89 2.35 -9.95
CA LEU A 204 7.74 2.85 -11.05
C LEU A 204 7.39 4.31 -11.33
N TYR A 205 8.41 5.10 -11.68
CA TYR A 205 8.24 6.47 -12.16
C TYR A 205 8.44 6.53 -13.67
N LEU A 206 7.48 7.14 -14.36
CA LEU A 206 7.55 7.40 -15.80
C LEU A 206 7.21 8.86 -16.10
N TYR A 207 7.80 9.40 -17.15
CA TYR A 207 7.38 10.68 -17.76
C TYR A 207 7.18 10.54 -19.25
N GLU A 208 6.53 11.53 -19.85
CA GLU A 208 6.07 11.45 -21.24
C GLU A 208 7.17 11.68 -22.26
N GLU A 209 7.89 12.81 -22.19
CA GLU A 209 8.82 13.25 -23.23
C GLU A 209 10.21 13.55 -22.66
N ASP A 210 11.27 13.13 -23.36
CA ASP A 210 12.68 13.34 -22.97
C ASP A 210 13.30 14.59 -23.58
N GLU A 211 12.64 15.21 -24.56
CA GLU A 211 13.07 16.44 -25.20
C GLU A 211 12.57 17.73 -24.52
N GLY A 212 13.34 18.81 -24.68
CA GLY A 212 13.02 20.14 -24.18
C GLY A 212 13.80 20.54 -22.92
N GLU A 213 13.40 21.66 -22.32
CA GLU A 213 13.96 22.21 -21.08
C GLU A 213 12.85 22.88 -20.26
N SER A 214 13.06 23.02 -18.95
CA SER A 214 12.17 23.82 -18.11
C SER A 214 12.21 25.30 -18.48
N ASP A 215 11.16 26.06 -18.11
CA ASP A 215 11.06 27.51 -18.41
C ASP A 215 12.22 28.33 -17.81
N GLY A 216 12.91 27.80 -16.80
CA GLY A 216 13.93 28.48 -16.03
C GLY A 216 13.37 29.11 -14.77
N GLY A 217 14.10 28.98 -13.67
CA GLY A 217 13.81 29.64 -12.39
C GLY A 217 15.09 30.14 -11.72
N PRO A 218 15.06 30.47 -10.41
CA PRO A 218 16.23 30.91 -9.66
C PRO A 218 17.42 29.94 -9.72
N LYS A 219 17.19 28.65 -9.98
CA LYS A 219 18.23 27.61 -10.12
C LYS A 219 18.57 27.28 -11.59
N GLY A 220 18.07 28.06 -12.55
CA GLY A 220 18.33 27.86 -13.97
C GLY A 220 17.32 26.94 -14.67
N ARG A 221 17.71 26.45 -15.85
CA ARG A 221 16.96 25.51 -16.69
C ARG A 221 17.56 24.12 -16.56
N ILE A 222 16.72 23.10 -16.59
CA ILE A 222 17.14 21.69 -16.59
C ILE A 222 16.33 20.89 -17.62
N ASN A 223 16.92 19.81 -18.12
CA ASN A 223 16.27 18.90 -19.06
C ASN A 223 15.22 18.00 -18.36
N PRO A 224 14.30 17.34 -19.11
CA PRO A 224 13.28 16.47 -18.53
C PRO A 224 13.82 15.37 -17.63
N ARG A 225 14.92 14.72 -18.01
CA ARG A 225 15.52 13.63 -17.25
C ARG A 225 15.95 14.09 -15.85
N GLU A 226 16.65 15.21 -15.76
CA GLU A 226 17.07 15.81 -14.50
C GLU A 226 15.88 16.29 -13.68
N PHE A 227 14.91 16.98 -14.31
CA PHE A 227 13.71 17.47 -13.65
C PHE A 227 12.93 16.33 -13.00
N PHE A 228 12.63 15.27 -13.76
CA PHE A 228 11.87 14.15 -13.24
C PHE A 228 12.68 13.26 -12.29
N HIS A 229 14.01 13.22 -12.42
CA HIS A 229 14.87 12.58 -11.43
C HIS A 229 14.73 13.26 -10.07
N HIS A 230 14.88 14.60 -10.03
CA HIS A 230 14.68 15.37 -8.79
C HIS A 230 13.26 15.23 -8.25
N LEU A 231 12.23 15.22 -9.11
CA LEU A 231 10.86 14.99 -8.67
C LEU A 231 10.70 13.61 -8.00
N ALA A 232 11.20 12.55 -8.64
CA ALA A 232 11.14 11.20 -8.13
C ALA A 232 11.90 11.04 -6.80
N GLU A 233 13.07 11.66 -6.66
CA GLU A 233 13.85 11.68 -5.42
C GLU A 233 13.08 12.38 -4.28
N ARG A 234 12.50 13.56 -4.55
CA ARG A 234 11.72 14.32 -3.57
C ARG A 234 10.49 13.55 -3.09
N ILE A 235 9.75 12.92 -4.01
CA ILE A 235 8.59 12.07 -3.67
C ILE A 235 9.04 10.88 -2.83
N THR A 236 10.11 10.20 -3.25
CA THR A 236 10.64 9.03 -2.54
C THR A 236 11.07 9.39 -1.13
N ARG A 237 11.70 10.54 -0.93
CA ARG A 237 12.08 11.06 0.39
C ARG A 237 10.85 11.41 1.23
N ALA A 238 9.91 12.19 0.68
CA ALA A 238 8.73 12.65 1.41
C ALA A 238 7.87 11.51 1.96
N VAL A 239 7.80 10.39 1.24
CA VAL A 239 6.99 9.22 1.61
C VAL A 239 7.80 8.18 2.39
N GLY A 240 9.06 7.95 2.00
CA GLY A 240 9.88 6.82 2.46
C GLY A 240 10.89 7.13 3.58
N GLU A 241 11.24 8.39 3.82
CA GLU A 241 12.23 8.75 4.83
C GLU A 241 11.75 8.42 6.25
N ILE A 242 12.62 7.81 7.04
CA ILE A 242 12.37 7.48 8.45
C ILE A 242 12.82 8.66 9.30
N THR A 243 11.89 9.25 10.04
CA THR A 243 12.16 10.31 11.03
C THR A 243 11.72 9.86 12.42
N GLU A 244 11.84 10.74 13.43
CA GLU A 244 11.31 10.49 14.78
C GLU A 244 9.79 10.21 14.79
N ASP A 245 9.05 10.80 13.85
CA ASP A 245 7.62 10.56 13.63
C ASP A 245 7.34 9.27 12.82
N GLY A 246 8.38 8.52 12.44
CA GLY A 246 8.32 7.33 11.62
C GLY A 246 8.40 7.64 10.13
N PHE A 247 7.69 6.86 9.31
CA PHE A 247 7.62 7.01 7.85
C PHE A 247 6.18 6.84 7.38
N VAL A 248 5.88 7.28 6.15
CA VAL A 248 4.54 7.11 5.56
C VAL A 248 4.42 5.67 5.04
N PHE A 249 5.22 5.32 4.03
CA PHE A 249 5.35 3.97 3.49
C PHE A 249 6.80 3.70 3.07
N ARG A 250 7.28 2.47 3.26
CA ARG A 250 8.55 2.05 2.66
C ARG A 250 8.35 1.90 1.16
N ILE A 251 9.23 2.49 0.36
CA ILE A 251 9.15 2.44 -1.10
C ILE A 251 10.12 1.39 -1.62
N ASP A 252 9.64 0.53 -2.53
CA ASP A 252 10.47 -0.37 -3.31
C ASP A 252 10.45 0.03 -4.80
N LEU A 253 11.64 0.30 -5.34
CA LEU A 253 11.84 0.73 -6.73
C LEU A 253 12.54 -0.35 -7.56
N ARG A 254 12.70 -1.58 -7.04
CA ARG A 254 13.47 -2.64 -7.69
C ARG A 254 12.82 -3.24 -8.93
N LEU A 255 11.51 -3.04 -9.12
CA LEU A 255 10.77 -3.53 -10.28
C LEU A 255 10.89 -2.63 -11.52
N ARG A 256 11.59 -1.50 -11.43
CA ARG A 256 11.86 -0.63 -12.59
C ARG A 256 12.83 -1.31 -13.57
N PRO A 257 12.82 -0.94 -14.87
CA PRO A 257 13.76 -1.49 -15.83
C PRO A 257 15.22 -1.38 -15.36
N LEU A 258 16.01 -2.44 -15.56
CA LEU A 258 17.39 -2.60 -15.06
C LEU A 258 17.51 -2.63 -13.52
N GLY A 259 16.39 -2.69 -12.80
CA GLY A 259 16.34 -2.80 -11.35
C GLY A 259 17.13 -1.71 -10.63
N ARG A 260 17.94 -2.11 -9.63
CA ARG A 260 18.75 -1.16 -8.84
C ARG A 260 19.78 -0.38 -9.66
N ASN A 261 20.24 -0.95 -10.78
CA ASN A 261 21.25 -0.36 -11.64
C ASN A 261 20.64 0.56 -12.71
N GLY A 262 19.31 0.55 -12.86
CA GLY A 262 18.59 1.42 -13.76
C GLY A 262 18.37 2.83 -13.23
N PRO A 263 18.08 3.80 -14.12
CA PRO A 263 17.70 5.14 -13.72
C PRO A 263 16.45 5.10 -12.82
N LEU A 264 16.35 6.06 -11.89
CA LEU A 264 15.23 6.16 -10.95
C LEU A 264 13.88 6.36 -11.66
N VAL A 265 13.91 7.07 -12.77
CA VAL A 265 12.76 7.45 -13.60
C VAL A 265 13.14 7.28 -15.07
N GLN A 266 12.18 6.95 -15.93
CA GLN A 266 12.39 6.80 -17.36
C GLN A 266 11.32 7.52 -18.18
N SER A 267 11.69 7.95 -19.38
CA SER A 267 10.69 8.36 -20.37
C SER A 267 9.86 7.14 -20.79
N LEU A 268 8.63 7.40 -21.25
CA LEU A 268 7.73 6.39 -21.78
C LEU A 268 8.42 5.55 -22.87
N ASN A 269 9.05 6.23 -23.83
CA ASN A 269 9.72 5.59 -24.97
C ASN A 269 10.89 4.70 -24.52
N SER A 270 11.73 5.17 -23.60
CA SER A 270 12.86 4.37 -23.10
C SER A 270 12.39 3.13 -22.34
N ALA A 271 11.33 3.24 -21.56
CA ALA A 271 10.75 2.10 -20.85
C ALA A 271 10.19 1.05 -21.82
N LEU A 272 9.46 1.47 -22.86
CA LEU A 272 8.92 0.56 -23.88
C LEU A 272 10.04 -0.16 -24.65
N LEU A 273 11.06 0.58 -25.10
CA LEU A 273 12.21 0.02 -25.80
C LEU A 273 12.95 -1.04 -24.95
N TYR A 274 13.08 -0.79 -23.63
CA TYR A 274 13.66 -1.76 -22.72
C TYR A 274 12.86 -3.07 -22.70
N TYR A 275 11.54 -2.99 -22.53
CA TYR A 275 10.73 -4.21 -22.40
C TYR A 275 10.66 -4.99 -23.72
N GLU A 276 10.65 -4.29 -24.85
CA GLU A 276 10.75 -4.91 -26.17
C GLU A 276 12.07 -5.67 -26.35
N SER A 277 13.18 -5.05 -25.96
CA SER A 277 14.53 -5.58 -26.25
C SER A 277 15.04 -6.58 -25.22
N TRP A 278 14.75 -6.35 -23.94
CA TRP A 278 15.40 -7.04 -22.81
C TRP A 278 14.44 -7.53 -21.73
N GLY A 279 13.14 -7.28 -21.88
CA GLY A 279 12.15 -7.58 -20.86
C GLY A 279 12.03 -9.07 -20.55
N GLN A 280 12.12 -9.42 -19.27
CA GLN A 280 12.18 -10.79 -18.77
C GLN A 280 10.78 -11.34 -18.43
N CYS A 281 10.63 -12.67 -18.40
CA CYS A 281 9.34 -13.31 -18.09
C CYS A 281 8.77 -12.90 -16.73
N TRP A 282 9.62 -12.74 -15.69
CA TRP A 282 9.14 -12.32 -14.37
C TRP A 282 8.60 -10.88 -14.37
N GLU A 283 9.11 -10.01 -15.26
CA GLU A 283 8.62 -8.64 -15.41
C GLU A 283 7.22 -8.62 -16.01
N ARG A 284 6.89 -9.58 -16.90
CA ARG A 284 5.52 -9.78 -17.40
C ARG A 284 4.57 -10.05 -16.23
N ALA A 285 4.92 -10.96 -15.34
CA ALA A 285 4.12 -11.26 -14.15
C ALA A 285 3.98 -10.05 -13.21
N ALA A 286 5.05 -9.27 -13.04
CA ALA A 286 5.01 -8.06 -12.23
C ALA A 286 4.07 -6.99 -12.83
N LEU A 287 4.11 -6.82 -14.16
CA LEU A 287 3.30 -5.85 -14.91
C LEU A 287 1.81 -6.22 -14.97
N ILE A 288 1.41 -7.47 -14.72
CA ILE A 288 -0.02 -7.84 -14.58
C ILE A 288 -0.70 -6.96 -13.54
N LYS A 289 -0.02 -6.65 -12.42
CA LYS A 289 -0.61 -5.83 -11.36
C LYS A 289 -0.42 -4.32 -11.58
N ALA A 290 0.30 -3.89 -12.61
CA ALA A 290 0.64 -2.49 -12.80
C ALA A 290 -0.61 -1.63 -13.06
N ARG A 291 -0.72 -0.50 -12.35
CA ARG A 291 -1.74 0.54 -12.62
C ARG A 291 -1.25 1.92 -12.23
N ALA A 292 -1.85 2.97 -12.79
CA ALA A 292 -1.59 4.34 -12.33
C ALA A 292 -2.05 4.52 -10.87
N ALA A 293 -1.10 4.78 -9.97
CA ALA A 293 -1.36 5.03 -8.55
C ALA A 293 -1.42 6.53 -8.23
N ALA A 294 -0.64 7.34 -8.92
CA ALA A 294 -0.58 8.79 -8.74
C ALA A 294 0.00 9.47 -9.99
N GLY A 295 -0.16 10.79 -10.10
CA GLY A 295 0.25 11.59 -11.24
C GLY A 295 -0.76 11.52 -12.40
N ASP A 296 -0.26 11.64 -13.62
CA ASP A 296 -1.09 11.70 -14.82
C ASP A 296 -1.64 10.31 -15.21
N ARG A 297 -2.95 10.13 -15.05
CA ARG A 297 -3.63 8.85 -15.30
C ARG A 297 -3.66 8.49 -16.78
N GLU A 298 -3.70 9.46 -17.68
CA GLU A 298 -3.70 9.22 -19.13
C GLU A 298 -2.34 8.69 -19.59
N LEU A 299 -1.24 9.25 -19.08
CA LEU A 299 0.10 8.72 -19.36
C LEU A 299 0.25 7.29 -18.84
N GLY A 300 -0.25 7.00 -17.64
CA GLY A 300 -0.25 5.64 -17.11
C GLY A 300 -1.08 4.67 -17.97
N ALA A 301 -2.28 5.08 -18.40
CA ALA A 301 -3.12 4.28 -19.28
C ALA A 301 -2.44 4.03 -20.64
N ARG A 302 -1.76 5.05 -21.20
CA ARG A 302 -0.98 4.93 -22.43
C ARG A 302 0.13 3.88 -22.28
N PHE A 303 0.95 3.96 -21.23
CA PHE A 303 1.98 2.96 -20.99
C PHE A 303 1.40 1.54 -20.87
N LEU A 304 0.31 1.36 -20.12
CA LEU A 304 -0.31 0.05 -19.90
C LEU A 304 -0.91 -0.53 -21.18
N HIS A 305 -1.41 0.33 -22.07
CA HIS A 305 -1.85 -0.06 -23.41
C HIS A 305 -0.67 -0.50 -24.28
N ASP A 306 0.38 0.33 -24.36
CA ASP A 306 1.53 0.10 -25.23
C ASP A 306 2.36 -1.12 -24.78
N ILE A 307 2.41 -1.41 -23.48
CA ILE A 307 3.12 -2.58 -22.92
C ILE A 307 2.30 -3.88 -22.98
N GLU A 308 1.01 -3.80 -23.32
CA GLU A 308 0.11 -4.97 -23.33
C GLU A 308 0.66 -6.16 -24.15
N PRO A 309 1.20 -5.97 -25.38
CA PRO A 309 1.73 -7.08 -26.17
C PRO A 309 2.93 -7.77 -25.51
N PHE A 310 3.69 -7.04 -24.69
CA PHE A 310 4.74 -7.62 -23.86
C PHE A 310 4.13 -8.44 -22.72
N VAL A 311 3.13 -7.95 -22.01
CA VAL A 311 2.56 -8.71 -20.87
C VAL A 311 1.81 -9.96 -21.34
N TYR A 312 0.94 -9.82 -22.35
CA TYR A 312 -0.03 -10.83 -22.75
C TYR A 312 0.21 -11.34 -24.18
N ARG A 313 1.15 -12.27 -24.32
CA ARG A 313 1.48 -12.89 -25.63
C ARG A 313 0.29 -13.70 -26.17
N ARG A 314 -0.07 -13.50 -27.44
CA ARG A 314 -1.12 -14.29 -28.13
C ARG A 314 -0.69 -15.73 -28.44
N TYR A 315 0.60 -15.93 -28.67
CA TYR A 315 1.22 -17.21 -28.97
C TYR A 315 2.22 -17.55 -27.88
N LEU A 316 2.08 -18.73 -27.30
CA LEU A 316 3.02 -19.27 -26.34
C LEU A 316 3.80 -20.37 -27.03
N ASP A 317 5.10 -20.31 -26.88
CA ASP A 317 6.02 -21.37 -27.28
C ASP A 317 6.43 -22.21 -26.07
N PHE A 318 7.18 -23.28 -26.32
CA PHE A 318 7.71 -24.14 -25.24
C PHE A 318 8.62 -23.36 -24.29
N THR A 319 9.31 -22.31 -24.77
CA THR A 319 10.20 -21.51 -23.93
C THR A 319 9.44 -20.77 -22.83
N THR A 320 8.26 -20.22 -23.16
CA THR A 320 7.42 -19.52 -22.18
C THR A 320 6.96 -20.44 -21.02
N ILE A 321 6.66 -21.71 -21.32
CA ILE A 321 6.28 -22.69 -20.30
C ILE A 321 7.48 -23.00 -19.38
N GLU A 322 8.67 -23.12 -19.94
CA GLU A 322 9.89 -23.38 -19.17
C GLU A 322 10.26 -22.18 -18.29
N GLU A 323 10.09 -20.96 -18.80
CA GLU A 323 10.27 -19.73 -18.01
C GLU A 323 9.32 -19.68 -16.80
N LEU A 324 8.06 -20.08 -16.95
CA LEU A 324 7.11 -20.18 -15.84
C LEU A 324 7.54 -21.24 -14.82
N ARG A 325 8.06 -22.39 -15.26
CA ARG A 325 8.62 -23.41 -14.35
C ARG A 325 9.81 -22.87 -13.58
N HIS A 326 10.73 -22.18 -14.26
CA HIS A 326 11.89 -21.55 -13.63
C HIS A 326 11.47 -20.50 -12.59
N MET A 327 10.45 -19.69 -12.88
CA MET A 327 9.88 -18.75 -11.92
C MET A 327 9.32 -19.46 -10.68
N LYS A 328 8.54 -20.55 -10.86
CA LYS A 328 8.02 -21.36 -9.76
C LYS A 328 9.14 -21.89 -8.87
N THR A 329 10.17 -22.48 -9.47
CA THR A 329 11.32 -23.02 -8.76
C THR A 329 12.04 -21.95 -7.94
N ARG A 330 12.27 -20.76 -8.52
CA ARG A 330 12.88 -19.63 -7.78
C ARG A 330 12.04 -19.22 -6.57
N ILE A 331 10.71 -19.11 -6.72
CA ILE A 331 9.81 -18.78 -5.60
C ILE A 331 9.95 -19.79 -4.47
N GLN A 332 10.05 -21.09 -4.80
CA GLN A 332 10.19 -22.15 -3.80
C GLN A 332 11.57 -22.16 -3.12
N GLN A 333 12.62 -21.74 -3.83
CA GLN A 333 14.00 -21.67 -3.34
C GLN A 333 14.30 -20.42 -2.50
N GLU A 334 13.47 -19.37 -2.54
CA GLU A 334 13.66 -18.16 -1.74
C GLU A 334 13.62 -18.42 -0.22
N LEU A 335 13.10 -19.57 0.22
CA LEU A 335 13.18 -20.02 1.61
C LEU A 335 14.34 -21.00 1.81
N LEU A 336 15.40 -20.51 2.46
CA LEU A 336 16.64 -21.25 2.67
C LEU A 336 16.57 -22.34 3.76
N SER A 337 15.48 -22.49 4.52
CA SER A 337 15.36 -23.57 5.52
C SER A 337 13.96 -24.22 5.58
N PRO A 338 13.87 -25.57 5.68
CA PRO A 338 12.59 -26.29 5.79
C PRO A 338 11.74 -25.87 7.00
N GLN A 339 12.37 -25.56 8.13
CA GLN A 339 11.69 -25.12 9.35
C GLN A 339 11.03 -23.73 9.19
N ASN A 340 11.57 -22.88 8.32
CA ASN A 340 10.96 -21.60 7.97
C ASN A 340 9.88 -21.76 6.89
N GLN A 341 9.91 -22.83 6.08
CA GLN A 341 8.89 -23.09 5.06
C GLN A 341 7.52 -23.43 5.66
N GLU A 342 7.45 -24.25 6.70
CA GLU A 342 6.15 -24.68 7.27
C GLU A 342 5.40 -23.56 7.99
N ARG A 343 6.10 -22.53 8.48
CA ARG A 343 5.51 -21.44 9.29
C ARG A 343 5.38 -20.11 8.55
N ASN A 344 5.97 -19.97 7.36
CA ASN A 344 5.91 -18.72 6.61
C ASN A 344 4.64 -18.65 5.76
N ILE A 345 3.65 -17.90 6.22
CA ILE A 345 2.35 -17.75 5.54
C ILE A 345 2.43 -17.14 4.12
N LYS A 346 3.53 -16.45 3.78
CA LYS A 346 3.69 -15.77 2.50
C LYS A 346 4.47 -16.63 1.50
N LEU A 347 5.66 -17.07 1.89
CA LEU A 347 6.61 -17.76 1.01
C LEU A 347 6.55 -19.29 1.15
N GLY A 348 5.98 -19.80 2.26
CA GLY A 348 5.88 -21.23 2.52
C GLY A 348 4.96 -21.95 1.54
N TYR A 349 5.02 -23.28 1.55
CA TYR A 349 4.15 -24.12 0.73
C TYR A 349 2.67 -23.87 1.03
N GLY A 350 1.87 -23.65 0.00
CA GLY A 350 0.47 -23.23 0.12
C GLY A 350 0.28 -21.77 0.59
N GLY A 351 1.36 -20.99 0.65
CA GLY A 351 1.34 -19.60 1.10
C GLY A 351 0.75 -18.62 0.09
N ILE A 352 0.65 -17.35 0.51
CA ILE A 352 0.06 -16.25 -0.28
C ILE A 352 0.70 -16.17 -1.67
N ARG A 353 2.03 -16.26 -1.74
CA ARG A 353 2.77 -16.09 -3.00
C ARG A 353 2.52 -17.22 -4.00
N GLU A 354 2.23 -18.43 -3.55
CA GLU A 354 1.88 -19.53 -4.46
C GLU A 354 0.50 -19.31 -5.09
N ILE A 355 -0.47 -18.78 -4.34
CA ILE A 355 -1.79 -18.43 -4.88
C ILE A 355 -1.68 -17.29 -5.89
N GLU A 356 -0.90 -16.25 -5.56
CA GLU A 356 -0.62 -15.13 -6.47
C GLU A 356 0.05 -15.62 -7.76
N PHE A 357 1.10 -16.44 -7.63
CA PHE A 357 1.82 -17.00 -8.76
C PHE A 357 0.92 -17.90 -9.62
N PHE A 358 0.12 -18.77 -9.01
CA PHE A 358 -0.83 -19.63 -9.73
C PHE A 358 -1.80 -18.80 -10.58
N THR A 359 -2.35 -17.74 -9.98
CA THR A 359 -3.28 -16.83 -10.66
C THR A 359 -2.59 -16.11 -11.81
N GLN A 360 -1.44 -15.49 -11.56
CA GLN A 360 -0.68 -14.75 -12.57
C GLN A 360 -0.16 -15.65 -13.70
N ALA A 361 0.28 -16.87 -13.41
CA ALA A 361 0.71 -17.83 -14.42
C ALA A 361 -0.44 -18.15 -15.38
N LEU A 362 -1.66 -18.37 -14.87
CA LEU A 362 -2.83 -18.58 -15.70
C LEU A 362 -3.21 -17.34 -16.52
N GLN A 363 -3.01 -16.14 -15.98
CA GLN A 363 -3.22 -14.90 -16.73
C GLN A 363 -2.16 -14.71 -17.83
N LEU A 364 -0.89 -15.05 -17.59
CA LEU A 364 0.14 -15.02 -18.64
C LEU A 364 -0.14 -16.01 -19.75
N VAL A 365 -0.62 -17.21 -19.40
CA VAL A 365 -0.95 -18.26 -20.38
C VAL A 365 -2.19 -17.90 -21.20
N ASN A 366 -3.24 -17.39 -20.56
CA ASN A 366 -4.54 -17.26 -21.21
C ASN A 366 -4.89 -15.81 -21.62
N GLY A 367 -4.32 -14.81 -20.95
CA GLY A 367 -4.64 -13.41 -21.10
C GLY A 367 -4.39 -12.85 -22.50
N GLY A 368 -3.48 -13.45 -23.29
CA GLY A 368 -3.28 -13.07 -24.69
C GLY A 368 -4.52 -13.31 -25.56
N ARG A 369 -5.29 -14.37 -25.26
CA ARG A 369 -6.50 -14.78 -26.01
C ARG A 369 -7.79 -14.40 -25.30
N GLU A 370 -7.75 -14.26 -23.98
CA GLU A 370 -8.89 -13.90 -23.15
C GLU A 370 -8.60 -12.62 -22.35
N PRO A 371 -8.89 -11.43 -22.91
CA PRO A 371 -8.66 -10.18 -22.23
C PRO A 371 -9.44 -10.03 -20.91
N ARG A 372 -10.57 -10.74 -20.76
CA ARG A 372 -11.41 -10.65 -19.55
C ARG A 372 -10.73 -11.19 -18.29
N VAL A 373 -9.67 -12.00 -18.40
CA VAL A 373 -8.93 -12.49 -17.23
C VAL A 373 -7.79 -11.56 -16.81
N ARG A 374 -7.58 -10.42 -17.48
CA ARG A 374 -6.48 -9.47 -17.22
C ARG A 374 -6.73 -8.54 -16.03
N GLU A 375 -7.21 -9.09 -14.92
CA GLU A 375 -7.43 -8.34 -13.69
C GLU A 375 -6.16 -8.19 -12.85
N HIS A 376 -6.02 -7.06 -12.17
CA HIS A 376 -4.86 -6.79 -11.30
C HIS A 376 -4.95 -7.52 -9.95
N GLY A 377 -6.16 -7.64 -9.39
CA GLY A 377 -6.40 -8.23 -8.08
C GLY A 377 -6.48 -9.75 -8.12
N THR A 378 -5.84 -10.43 -7.17
CA THR A 378 -5.71 -11.90 -7.16
C THR A 378 -7.06 -12.60 -7.07
N LEU A 379 -7.94 -12.15 -6.16
CA LEU A 379 -9.27 -12.74 -5.97
C LEU A 379 -10.18 -12.52 -7.18
N SER A 380 -10.17 -11.32 -7.76
CA SER A 380 -10.95 -11.01 -8.96
C SER A 380 -10.48 -11.82 -10.16
N ALA A 381 -9.16 -11.96 -10.34
CA ALA A 381 -8.58 -12.78 -11.39
C ALA A 381 -8.93 -14.27 -11.23
N LEU A 382 -8.86 -14.84 -10.01
CA LEU A 382 -9.30 -16.21 -9.74
C LEU A 382 -10.78 -16.43 -10.10
N GLU A 383 -11.64 -15.47 -9.77
CA GLU A 383 -13.05 -15.53 -10.11
C GLU A 383 -13.28 -15.54 -11.62
N LEU A 384 -12.61 -14.66 -12.37
CA LEU A 384 -12.76 -14.60 -13.83
C LEU A 384 -12.14 -15.81 -14.52
N LEU A 385 -11.00 -16.30 -14.05
CA LEU A 385 -10.40 -17.55 -14.53
C LEU A 385 -11.38 -18.73 -14.38
N ALA A 386 -12.11 -18.80 -13.27
CA ALA A 386 -13.12 -19.84 -13.07
C ALA A 386 -14.35 -19.64 -13.95
N ARG A 387 -14.88 -18.41 -14.03
CA ARG A 387 -16.03 -18.06 -14.88
C ARG A 387 -15.79 -18.37 -16.36
N HIS A 388 -14.54 -18.27 -16.82
CA HIS A 388 -14.15 -18.58 -18.20
C HIS A 388 -13.62 -20.01 -18.39
N GLY A 389 -13.68 -20.87 -17.37
CA GLY A 389 -13.39 -22.30 -17.49
C GLY A 389 -11.90 -22.68 -17.46
N TYR A 390 -10.99 -21.77 -17.08
CA TYR A 390 -9.56 -22.07 -16.94
C TYR A 390 -9.21 -22.81 -15.66
N ILE A 391 -10.06 -22.67 -14.63
CA ILE A 391 -10.01 -23.47 -13.40
C ILE A 391 -11.43 -23.91 -13.03
N PRO A 392 -11.61 -25.06 -12.38
CA PRO A 392 -12.94 -25.45 -11.95
C PRO A 392 -13.42 -24.54 -10.80
N PRO A 393 -14.75 -24.34 -10.64
CA PRO A 393 -15.31 -23.47 -9.60
C PRO A 393 -14.91 -23.85 -8.18
N ARG A 394 -14.66 -25.15 -7.93
CA ARG A 394 -14.23 -25.66 -6.63
C ARG A 394 -12.85 -25.15 -6.25
N GLU A 395 -11.90 -25.16 -7.17
CA GLU A 395 -10.53 -24.68 -6.99
C GLU A 395 -10.54 -23.18 -6.68
N ASN A 396 -11.35 -22.38 -7.40
CA ASN A 396 -11.54 -20.97 -7.06
C ASN A 396 -12.06 -20.79 -5.63
N ALA A 397 -13.10 -21.54 -5.22
CA ALA A 397 -13.66 -21.43 -3.88
C ALA A 397 -12.65 -21.78 -2.78
N VAL A 398 -11.80 -22.79 -3.01
CA VAL A 398 -10.74 -23.21 -2.08
C VAL A 398 -9.63 -22.16 -2.01
N LEU A 399 -9.08 -21.75 -3.15
CA LEU A 399 -7.99 -20.77 -3.22
C LEU A 399 -8.41 -19.40 -2.69
N SER A 400 -9.62 -18.94 -3.03
CA SER A 400 -10.16 -17.69 -2.53
C SER A 400 -10.36 -17.69 -1.01
N ARG A 401 -10.78 -18.82 -0.42
CA ARG A 401 -10.90 -18.95 1.04
C ARG A 401 -9.53 -18.99 1.71
N ALA A 402 -8.59 -19.75 1.15
CA ALA A 402 -7.22 -19.83 1.65
C ALA A 402 -6.53 -18.47 1.61
N TYR A 403 -6.63 -17.75 0.48
CA TYR A 403 -6.07 -16.41 0.35
C TYR A 403 -6.62 -15.45 1.38
N ARG A 404 -7.95 -15.38 1.56
CA ARG A 404 -8.57 -14.55 2.61
C ARG A 404 -8.07 -14.90 4.00
N PHE A 405 -7.98 -16.19 4.32
CA PHE A 405 -7.48 -16.64 5.61
C PHE A 405 -6.02 -16.20 5.82
N LEU A 406 -5.14 -16.46 4.86
CA LEU A 406 -3.73 -16.11 4.93
C LEU A 406 -3.52 -14.59 5.02
N ARG A 407 -4.26 -13.80 4.25
CA ARG A 407 -4.21 -12.32 4.31
C ARG A 407 -4.70 -11.79 5.67
N ASN A 408 -5.76 -12.39 6.24
CA ASN A 408 -6.21 -12.04 7.59
C ASN A 408 -5.12 -12.34 8.63
N VAL A 409 -4.47 -13.50 8.55
CA VAL A 409 -3.35 -13.84 9.45
C VAL A 409 -2.18 -12.87 9.26
N GLU A 410 -1.82 -12.55 8.01
CA GLU A 410 -0.76 -11.58 7.68
C GLU A 410 -1.02 -10.19 8.27
N HIS A 411 -2.28 -9.77 8.39
CA HIS A 411 -2.62 -8.48 9.01
C HIS A 411 -2.48 -8.48 10.54
N LYS A 412 -2.46 -9.65 11.20
CA LYS A 412 -2.39 -9.77 12.66
C LYS A 412 -0.99 -10.10 13.19
N ILE A 413 -0.06 -10.43 12.30
CA ILE A 413 1.37 -10.62 12.60
C ILE A 413 2.07 -9.29 12.34
#